data_AF-A0A3N5TIF0-F1
#
_entry.id   AF-A0A3N5TIF0-F1
#
_cell.length_a   1.000
_cell.length_b   1.000
_cell.length_c   1.000
_cell.angle_alpha   90.00
_cell.angle_beta   90.00
_cell.angle_gamma   90.00
#
_symmetry.space_group_name_H-M   'P 1'
#
loop_
_entity.id
_entity.type
_entity.pdbx_description
1 polymer ?
#
loop_
_entity_poly.entity_id
_entity_poly.type
_entity_poly.pdbx_seq_one_letter_code
_entity_poly.pdbx_strand_id
1 'polypeptide(L)' 'MSPIAIGILGSALLVFLLFLGMPIAFVMMFVGFLGISHLVSVDAALPVVAKTVYETAAHYPYTIIPL' A
#
# COMPACT_ATOMS: atom_id res chain seq x y z
N MET A 1 0.62 4.63 19.55
CA MET A 1 -0.69 5.23 19.20
C MET A 1 -1.73 4.12 19.14
N SER A 2 -3.02 4.41 19.27
CA SER A 2 -4.04 3.37 19.09
C SER A 2 -4.03 2.88 17.63
N PRO A 3 -4.30 1.59 17.36
CA PRO A 3 -4.37 1.06 15.99
C PRO A 3 -5.37 1.83 15.12
N ILE A 4 -6.46 2.30 15.73
CA ILE A 4 -7.51 3.10 15.09
C ILE A 4 -6.94 4.45 14.62
N ALA A 5 -6.17 5.15 15.46
CA ALA A 5 -5.57 6.43 15.08
C ALA A 5 -4.56 6.28 13.94
N ILE A 6 -3.77 5.21 13.94
CA ILE A 6 -2.83 4.88 12.85
C ILE A 6 -3.60 4.61 11.55
N GLY A 7 -4.71 3.87 11.63
CA GLY A 7 -5.58 3.63 10.49
C GLY A 7 -6.15 4.92 9.89
N ILE A 8 -6.68 5.82 10.74
CA ILE A 8 -7.20 7.12 10.30
C ILE A 8 -6.11 7.96 9.63
N LEU A 9 -4.92 8.03 10.24
CA LEU A 9 -3.76 8.75 9.67
C LEU A 9 -3.33 8.15 8.33
N GLY A 10 -3.28 6.83 8.21
CA GLY A 10 -2.96 6.14 6.97
C GLY A 10 -3.97 6.43 5.86
N SER A 11 -5.27 6.38 6.17
CA SER A 11 -6.32 6.73 5.20
C SER A 11 -6.25 8.20 4.76
N ALA A 12 -6.01 9.12 5.69
CA ALA A 12 -5.84 10.53 5.35
C ALA A 12 -4.60 10.76 4.47
N LEU A 13 -3.47 10.10 4.79
CA LEU A 13 -2.25 10.15 4.00
C LEU A 13 -2.47 9.59 2.58
N LEU A 14 -3.21 8.49 2.45
CA LEU A 14 -3.56 7.91 1.15
C LEU A 14 -4.32 8.91 0.27
N VAL A 15 -5.36 9.54 0.83
CA VAL A 15 -6.17 10.53 0.11
C VAL A 15 -5.32 11.74 -0.28
N PHE A 16 -4.46 12.21 0.63
CA PHE A 16 -3.54 13.31 0.38
C PHE A 16 -2.57 13.03 -0.79
N LEU A 17 -1.95 11.85 -0.80
CA LEU A 17 -1.01 11.45 -1.86
C LEU A 17 -1.71 11.28 -3.22
N LEU A 18 -2.97 10.82 -3.22
CA LEU A 18 -3.81 10.76 -4.42
C LEU A 18 -4.08 12.15 -5.00
N PHE A 19 -4.38 13.15 -4.15
CA PHE A 19 -4.55 14.53 -4.61
C PHE A 19 -3.27 15.14 -5.19
N LEU A 20 -2.10 14.62 -4.80
CA LEU A 20 -0.81 14.98 -5.40
C LEU A 20 -0.56 14.36 -6.77
N GLY A 21 -1.50 13.54 -7.28
CA GLY A 21 -1.39 12.88 -8.58
C GLY A 21 -0.53 11.62 -8.57
N MET A 22 -0.21 11.06 -7.40
CA MET A 22 0.55 9.81 -7.32
C MET A 22 -0.31 8.63 -7.82
N PRO A 23 0.20 7.73 -8.68
CA PRO A 23 -0.57 6.60 -9.16
C PRO A 23 -1.02 5.68 -8.01
N ILE A 24 -2.28 5.23 -8.07
CA ILE A 24 -2.97 4.50 -6.99
C ILE A 24 -2.13 3.33 -6.47
N ALA A 25 -1.49 2.55 -7.35
CA ALA A 25 -0.68 1.40 -6.97
C ALA A 25 0.49 1.77 -6.04
N PHE A 26 1.19 2.87 -6.32
CA PHE A 26 2.29 3.34 -5.48
C PHE A 26 1.79 3.85 -4.14
N VAL A 27 0.67 4.58 -4.13
CA VAL A 27 0.06 5.07 -2.88
C VAL A 27 -0.36 3.90 -1.98
N MET A 28 -1.07 2.92 -2.54
CA MET A 28 -1.53 1.73 -1.82
C MET A 28 -0.36 0.92 -1.24
N MET A 29 0.70 0.73 -2.04
CA MET A 29 1.91 0.03 -1.61
C MET A 29 2.63 0.77 -0.49
N PHE A 30 2.79 2.09 -0.63
CA PHE A 30 3.50 2.92 0.34
C PHE A 30 2.76 3.03 1.67
N VAL A 31 1.47 3.39 1.63
CA VAL A 31 0.65 3.51 2.85
C VAL A 31 0.45 2.15 3.52
N GLY A 32 0.25 1.09 2.74
CA GLY A 32 0.18 -0.28 3.25
C GLY A 32 1.47 -0.71 3.95
N PHE A 33 2.63 -0.44 3.34
CA PHE A 33 3.94 -0.71 3.94
C PHE A 33 4.13 0.04 5.26
N LEU A 34 3.84 1.34 5.30
CA LEU A 34 3.93 2.14 6.52
C LEU A 34 2.99 1.65 7.61
N GLY A 35 1.76 1.28 7.25
CA GLY A 35 0.76 0.75 8.17
C GLY A 35 1.21 -0.57 8.82
N ILE A 36 1.65 -1.54 8.01
CA ILE A 36 2.14 -2.83 8.51
C ILE A 36 3.42 -2.63 9.34
N SER A 37 4.32 -1.75 8.89
CA SER A 37 5.56 -1.44 9.62
C SER A 37 5.30 -0.86 11.00
N HIS A 38 4.29 0.02 11.14
CA HIS A 38 3.94 0.65 12.41
C HIS A 38 3.08 -0.23 13.33
N LEU A 39 2.20 -1.06 12.77
CA LEU A 39 1.28 -1.90 13.56
C LEU A 39 1.87 -3.25 13.94
N VAL A 40 2.79 -3.79 13.12
CA VAL A 40 3.38 -5.12 13.32
C VAL A 40 4.90 -5.01 13.44
N SER A 41 5.60 -4.85 12.32
CA SER A 41 7.05 -4.62 12.25
C SER A 41 7.48 -4.41 10.79
N VAL A 42 8.66 -3.84 10.59
CA VAL A 42 9.27 -3.70 9.25
C VAL A 42 9.55 -5.07 8.63
N ASP A 43 10.02 -6.04 9.43
CA ASP A 43 10.27 -7.42 8.99
C ASP A 43 9.00 -8.12 8.49
N ALA A 44 7.83 -7.77 9.04
CA ALA A 44 6.55 -8.27 8.55
C ALA A 44 6.09 -7.57 7.27
N ALA A 45 6.45 -6.30 7.07
CA ALA A 45 6.04 -5.50 5.92
C ALA A 45 6.82 -5.84 4.64
N LEU A 46 8.12 -6.14 4.76
CA LEU A 46 9.00 -6.42 3.61
C LEU A 46 8.54 -7.61 2.75
N PRO A 47 8.22 -8.79 3.31
CA PRO A 47 7.74 -9.92 2.52
C PRO A 47 6.41 -9.63 1.82
N VAL A 48 5.54 -8.81 2.43
CA VAL A 48 4.25 -8.43 1.82
C VAL A 48 4.48 -7.59 0.57
N VAL A 49 5.34 -6.58 0.64
CA VAL A 49 5.70 -5.75 -0.53
C VAL A 49 6.35 -6.60 -1.62
N ALA A 50 7.32 -7.45 -1.26
CA ALA A 50 8.00 -8.33 -2.20
C ALA A 50 7.01 -9.26 -2.92
N LYS A 51 6.07 -9.86 -2.17
CA LYS A 51 5.01 -10.70 -2.71
C LYS A 51 4.11 -9.91 -3.66
N THR A 52 3.65 -8.73 -3.27
CA THR A 52 2.79 -7.89 -4.12
C THR A 52 3.47 -7.50 -5.42
N VAL A 53 4.74 -7.11 -5.38
CA VAL A 53 5.52 -6.78 -6.59
C VAL A 53 5.69 -8.00 -7.47
N TYR A 54 6.09 -9.14 -6.89
CA TYR A 54 6.24 -10.40 -7.63
C TYR A 54 4.94 -10.86 -8.27
N GLU A 55 3.83 -10.87 -7.53
CA GLU A 55 2.52 -11.29 -8.04
C GLU A 55 2.02 -10.38 -9.15
N THR A 56 2.21 -9.06 -9.03
CA THR A 56 1.81 -8.08 -10.06
C THR A 56 2.65 -8.19 -11.33
N ALA A 57 3.92 -8.59 -11.20
CA ALA A 57 4.81 -8.78 -12.34
C ALA A 57 4.65 -10.16 -13.00
N ALA A 58 4.41 -11.20 -12.20
CA ALA A 58 4.30 -12.59 -12.65
C ALA A 58 2.90 -12.92 -13.18
N HIS A 59 1.88 -12.29 -12.64
CA HIS A 59 0.50 -12.42 -13.07
C HIS A 59 0.01 -11.02 -13.46
N TYR A 60 -0.62 -10.89 -14.61
CA TYR A 60 -1.12 -9.62 -15.13
C TYR A 60 -2.65 -9.51 -14.93
N PRO A 61 -3.16 -9.37 -13.69
CA PRO A 61 -4.59 -9.52 -13.43
C PRO A 61 -5.44 -8.39 -14.03
N TYR A 62 -4.86 -7.21 -14.29
CA TYR A 62 -5.64 -6.01 -14.63
C TYR A 62 -5.12 -5.23 -15.85
N THR A 63 -4.11 -5.71 -16.58
CA THR A 63 -3.72 -5.10 -17.88
C THR A 63 -4.54 -5.64 -19.07
N ILE A 64 -5.30 -6.72 -18.88
CA ILE A 64 -6.08 -7.36 -19.95
C ILE A 64 -7.57 -7.01 -19.90
N ILE A 65 -8.08 -6.49 -18.78
CA ILE A 65 -9.47 -6.00 -18.69
C ILE A 65 -9.48 -4.55 -19.21
N PRO A 66 -10.08 -4.26 -20.37
CA PRO A 66 -10.15 -2.88 -20.86
C PRO A 66 -10.99 -2.06 -19.89
N LEU A 67 -10.42 -0.99 -19.36
CA LEU A 67 -11.14 0.10 -18.69
C LEU A 67 -11.79 1.00 -19.74
#